data_AF-A0A515HIR1-F1
#
_entry.id   AF-A0A515HIR1-F1
#
_cell.length_a   1.000
_cell.length_b   1.000
_cell.length_c   1.000
_cell.angle_alpha   90.00
_cell.angle_beta   90.00
_cell.angle_gamma   90.00
#
_symmetry.space_group_name_H-M   'P 1'
#
loop_
_entity.id
_entity.type
_entity.pdbx_description
1 polymer ?
#
loop_
_entity_poly.entity_id
_entity_poly.type
_entity_poly.pdbx_seq_one_letter_code
_entity_poly.pdbx_strand_id
1 'polypeptide(L)'
;MHGWHSLAPAINSVASLTTIREELATVLHRLDQLRLLMDVRDDAPLTEIQVSVSAVASAFQQAQAAMVNESANSEELRRLPETIAEHKSELEKAKSGSLALGTAVDTLDDIIVNASLETATADALAAIGGQINEVFTRIHAPREYEYVGSREVLLRTANSHEPHTLEEVSTGQRAAFALSIFLARNRTAATAPPVLLIDDPIAHIDDLNALSFLDYLRDLAVNSGRQIFFATADTRIASLFSKKFSFFGDNFKTINLVRMPEPSAIAAD
;
A
#
# COMPACT_ATOMS: atom_id res chain seq x y z
N MET A 1 31.16 15.60 49.68
CA MET A 1 31.30 17.07 49.55
C MET A 1 30.40 17.52 48.42
N HIS A 2 29.16 17.90 48.73
CA HIS A 2 28.25 18.51 47.76
C HIS A 2 28.47 20.02 47.79
N GLY A 3 28.99 20.56 46.69
CA GLY A 3 29.26 21.99 46.53
C GLY A 3 28.00 22.77 46.18
N TRP A 4 28.05 24.09 46.37
CA TRP A 4 27.02 25.04 45.97
C TRP A 4 26.69 24.89 44.47
N HIS A 5 25.43 24.64 44.15
CA HIS A 5 24.93 24.63 42.77
C HIS A 5 24.16 25.94 42.54
N SER A 6 24.67 26.82 41.66
CA SER A 6 24.02 28.09 41.34
C SER A 6 22.85 27.87 40.38
N LEU A 7 21.79 28.67 40.53
CA LEU A 7 20.64 28.69 39.61
C LEU A 7 20.94 29.49 38.34
N ALA A 8 22.10 30.15 38.28
CA ALA A 8 22.52 30.89 37.09
C ALA A 8 22.78 29.91 35.92
N PRO A 9 22.18 30.15 34.74
CA PRO A 9 22.47 29.34 33.57
C PRO A 9 23.96 29.42 33.23
N ALA A 10 24.56 28.29 32.84
CA ALA A 10 25.97 28.13 32.45
C ALA A 10 26.33 28.84 31.12
N ILE A 11 25.71 29.99 30.88
CA ILE A 11 25.93 30.87 29.75
C ILE A 11 26.82 32.00 30.29
N ASN A 12 27.96 32.25 29.65
CA ASN A 12 28.90 33.33 29.99
C ASN A 12 28.29 34.71 29.69
N SER A 13 27.27 35.09 30.46
CA SER A 13 26.56 36.36 30.32
C SER A 13 26.74 37.22 31.57
N VAL A 14 26.77 38.54 31.39
CA VAL A 14 26.80 39.52 32.50
C VAL A 14 25.60 39.31 33.43
N ALA A 15 24.45 38.87 32.88
CA ALA A 15 23.25 38.54 33.65
C ALA A 15 23.48 37.37 34.61
N SER A 16 24.18 36.31 34.17
CA SER A 16 24.54 35.17 35.03
C SER A 16 25.44 35.60 36.20
N LEU A 17 26.40 36.50 35.96
CA LEU A 17 27.28 37.03 37.01
C LEU A 17 26.53 37.91 38.02
N THR A 18 25.54 38.70 37.57
CA THR A 18 24.69 39.48 38.49
C THR A 18 23.83 38.58 39.38
N THR A 19 23.27 37.49 38.82
CA THR A 19 22.48 36.52 39.59
C THR A 19 23.35 35.81 40.64
N ILE A 20 24.55 35.36 40.29
CA ILE A 20 25.48 34.74 41.26
C ILE A 20 25.88 35.72 42.37
N ARG A 21 26.10 37.01 42.04
CA ARG A 21 26.42 38.04 43.03
C ARG A 21 25.26 38.26 44.02
N GLU A 22 24.03 38.29 43.53
CA GLU A 22 22.82 38.45 44.35
C GLU A 22 22.57 37.22 45.24
N GLU A 23 22.80 36.02 44.71
CA GLU A 23 22.80 34.77 45.50
C GLU A 23 23.81 34.85 46.65
N LEU A 24 25.07 35.17 46.36
CA LEU A 24 26.14 35.27 47.37
C LEU A 24 25.86 36.36 48.41
N ALA A 25 25.33 37.52 48.01
CA ALA A 25 24.96 38.59 48.93
C ALA A 25 23.85 38.14 49.91
N THR A 26 22.87 37.39 49.42
CA THR A 26 21.79 36.83 50.25
C THR A 26 22.32 35.82 51.26
N VAL A 27 23.29 34.99 50.87
CA VAL A 27 23.95 34.02 51.76
C VAL A 27 24.74 34.72 52.86
N LEU A 28 25.54 35.71 52.50
CA LEU A 28 26.30 36.50 53.46
C LEU A 28 25.38 37.18 54.48
N HIS A 29 24.27 37.76 54.02
CA HIS A 29 23.29 38.36 54.91
C HIS A 29 22.66 37.36 55.89
N ARG A 30 22.34 36.13 55.42
CA ARG A 30 21.81 35.06 56.29
C ARG A 30 22.85 34.58 57.30
N LEU A 31 24.12 34.49 56.91
CA LEU A 31 25.22 34.13 57.81
C LEU A 31 25.41 35.18 58.91
N ASP A 32 25.32 36.47 58.58
CA ASP A 32 25.38 37.55 59.58
C ASP A 32 24.21 37.51 60.56
N GLN A 33 22.99 37.24 60.08
CA GLN A 33 21.81 37.06 60.95
C GLN A 33 21.99 35.85 61.90
N LEU A 34 22.51 34.73 61.40
CA LEU A 34 22.83 33.57 62.22
C LEU A 34 23.90 33.87 63.27
N ARG A 35 24.91 34.67 62.91
CA ARG A 35 25.97 35.09 63.83
C ARG A 35 25.44 35.96 64.95
N LEU A 36 24.52 36.88 64.65
CA LEU A 36 23.83 37.71 65.64
C LEU A 36 22.99 36.88 66.62
N LEU A 37 22.36 35.80 66.14
CA LEU A 37 21.57 34.90 66.99
C LEU A 37 22.44 33.99 67.89
N MET A 38 23.73 33.81 67.56
CA MET A 38 24.68 33.02 68.35
C MET A 38 25.53 33.86 69.32
N ASP A 39 25.41 35.19 69.28
CA ASP A 39 26.12 36.11 70.18
C ASP A 39 25.34 36.24 71.50
N VAL A 40 25.64 35.34 72.44
CA VAL A 40 24.98 35.29 73.76
C VAL A 40 25.89 35.96 74.79
N ARG A 41 25.41 37.03 75.43
CA ARG A 41 26.12 37.69 76.54
C ARG A 41 25.94 36.89 77.84
N ASP A 42 26.97 36.87 78.68
CA ASP A 42 27.01 36.12 79.94
C ASP A 42 25.97 36.61 80.99
N ASP A 43 25.36 37.78 80.79
CA ASP A 43 24.34 38.39 81.67
C ASP A 43 22.91 38.36 81.08
N ALA A 44 22.70 37.68 79.94
CA ALA A 44 21.42 37.68 79.26
C ALA A 44 20.34 36.88 80.04
N PRO A 45 19.10 37.39 80.18
CA PRO A 45 18.01 36.67 80.81
C PRO A 45 17.65 35.40 80.04
N LEU A 46 17.39 34.30 80.76
CA LEU A 46 17.09 32.98 80.19
C LEU A 46 15.95 32.99 79.14
N THR A 47 14.99 33.90 79.27
CA THR A 47 13.89 34.07 78.32
C THR A 47 14.38 34.56 76.94
N GLU A 48 15.40 35.40 76.90
CA GLU A 48 16.00 35.91 75.66
C GLU A 48 16.79 34.80 74.95
N ILE A 49 17.53 33.99 75.71
CA ILE A 49 18.23 32.82 75.20
C ILE A 49 17.23 31.81 74.59
N GLN A 50 16.09 31.57 75.25
CA GLN A 50 15.04 30.67 74.73
C GLN A 50 14.43 31.16 73.41
N VAL A 51 14.22 32.48 73.26
CA VAL A 51 13.73 33.08 72.02
C VAL A 51 14.75 32.91 70.90
N SER A 52 16.03 33.19 71.16
CA SER A 52 17.11 33.03 70.18
C SER A 52 17.27 31.58 69.73
N VAL A 53 17.26 30.61 70.66
CA VAL A 53 17.32 29.18 70.32
C VAL A 53 16.12 28.75 69.46
N SER A 54 14.92 29.23 69.77
CA SER A 54 13.71 28.93 68.99
C SER A 54 13.76 29.55 67.58
N ALA A 55 14.30 30.77 67.46
CA ALA A 55 14.52 31.43 66.17
C ALA A 55 15.54 30.67 65.31
N VAL A 56 16.65 30.23 65.89
CA VAL A 56 17.67 29.43 65.19
C VAL A 56 17.09 28.08 64.74
N ALA A 57 16.33 27.39 65.59
CA ALA A 57 15.70 26.13 65.24
C ALA A 57 14.70 26.28 64.08
N SER A 58 13.88 27.32 64.10
CA SER A 58 12.92 27.63 63.03
C SER A 58 13.63 27.96 61.71
N ALA A 59 14.67 28.81 61.76
CA ALA A 59 15.47 29.15 60.60
C ALA A 59 16.15 27.92 59.98
N PHE A 60 16.63 26.99 60.80
CA PHE A 60 17.22 25.73 60.35
C PHE A 60 16.19 24.82 59.66
N GLN A 61 14.99 24.69 60.21
CA GLN A 61 13.91 23.91 59.59
C GLN A 61 13.49 24.48 58.22
N GLN A 62 13.39 25.81 58.12
CA GLN A 62 13.08 26.47 56.85
C GLN A 62 14.19 26.26 55.81
N ALA A 63 15.46 26.34 56.21
CA ALA A 63 16.59 26.08 55.33
C ALA A 63 16.62 24.62 54.84
N GLN A 64 16.32 23.67 55.73
CA GLN A 64 16.25 22.25 55.36
C GLN A 64 15.13 21.97 54.36
N ALA A 65 13.94 22.55 54.57
CA ALA A 65 12.81 22.40 53.65
C ALA A 65 13.10 23.02 52.28
N ALA A 66 13.74 24.19 52.24
CA ALA A 66 14.17 24.83 51.00
C ALA A 66 15.17 23.95 50.23
N MET A 67 16.16 23.37 50.91
CA MET A 67 17.17 22.50 50.31
C MET A 67 16.56 21.22 49.70
N VAL A 68 15.58 20.61 50.37
CA VAL A 68 14.89 19.42 49.84
C VAL A 68 14.09 19.75 48.58
N ASN A 69 13.35 20.87 48.59
CA ASN A 69 12.59 21.32 47.43
C ASN A 69 13.48 21.68 46.24
N GLU A 70 14.60 22.35 46.47
CA GLU A 70 15.56 22.72 45.44
C GLU A 70 16.23 21.50 44.80
N SER A 71 16.54 20.48 45.62
CA SER A 71 17.03 19.19 45.12
C SER A 71 16.01 18.45 44.26
N ALA A 72 14.74 18.44 44.67
CA ALA A 72 13.67 17.79 43.90
C ALA A 72 13.43 18.50 42.56
N ASN A 73 13.38 19.84 42.57
CA ASN A 73 13.18 20.66 41.38
C ASN A 73 14.35 20.54 40.39
N SER A 74 15.59 20.41 40.90
CA SER A 74 16.78 20.19 40.08
C SER A 74 16.77 18.86 39.33
N GLU A 75 16.26 17.80 39.96
CA GLU A 75 16.10 16.49 39.32
C GLU A 75 14.99 16.49 38.27
N GLU A 76 13.88 17.20 38.50
CA GLU A 76 12.83 17.40 37.50
C GLU A 76 13.36 18.18 36.28
N LEU A 77 14.07 19.29 36.52
CA LEU A 77 14.71 20.10 35.47
C LEU A 77 15.73 19.30 34.65
N ARG A 78 16.40 18.32 35.24
CA ARG A 78 17.33 17.43 34.54
C ARG A 78 16.66 16.46 33.58
N ARG A 79 15.43 16.04 33.85
CA ARG A 79 14.70 15.06 33.02
C ARG A 79 13.97 15.71 31.84
N LEU A 80 13.56 16.96 31.97
CA LEU A 80 12.84 17.69 30.93
C LEU A 80 13.53 17.67 29.54
N PRO A 81 14.85 17.84 29.40
CA PRO A 81 15.51 17.78 28.09
C PRO A 81 15.39 16.43 27.39
N GLU A 82 15.46 15.32 28.12
CA GLU A 82 15.29 13.97 27.57
C GLU A 82 13.85 13.78 27.09
N THR A 83 12.87 14.14 27.92
CA THR A 83 11.45 14.07 27.56
C THR A 83 11.11 14.94 26.34
N ILE A 84 11.68 16.15 26.25
CA ILE A 84 11.53 17.02 25.09
C ILE A 84 12.14 16.37 23.83
N ALA A 85 13.30 15.73 23.95
CA ALA A 85 13.95 15.04 22.83
C ALA A 85 13.12 13.85 22.35
N GLU A 86 12.56 13.06 23.27
CA GLU A 86 11.66 11.94 22.98
C GLU A 86 10.40 12.40 22.23
N HIS A 87 9.67 13.38 22.79
CA HIS A 87 8.47 13.90 22.13
C HIS A 87 8.76 14.55 20.77
N LYS A 88 9.92 15.19 20.62
CA LYS A 88 10.35 15.73 19.32
C LYS A 88 10.60 14.60 18.31
N SER A 89 11.19 13.49 18.74
CA SER A 89 11.36 12.30 17.88
C SER A 89 10.02 11.69 17.46
N GLU A 90 9.08 11.55 18.40
CA GLU A 90 7.72 11.06 18.12
C GLU A 90 6.98 11.96 17.14
N LEU A 91 7.09 13.28 17.33
CA LEU A 91 6.48 14.26 16.44
C LEU A 91 7.03 14.16 15.01
N GLU A 92 8.35 14.00 14.84
CA GLU A 92 8.95 13.86 13.52
C GLU A 92 8.55 12.54 12.83
N LYS A 93 8.39 11.44 13.58
CA LYS A 93 7.84 10.19 13.06
C LYS A 93 6.39 10.36 12.60
N ALA A 94 5.55 11.01 13.42
CA ALA A 94 4.16 11.26 13.10
C ALA A 94 4.01 12.16 11.86
N LYS A 95 4.82 13.22 11.74
CA LYS A 95 4.86 14.08 10.55
C LYS A 95 5.26 13.31 9.29
N SER A 96 6.30 12.48 9.39
CA SER A 96 6.75 11.65 8.26
C SER A 96 5.65 10.68 7.82
N GLY A 97 4.95 10.06 8.77
CA GLY A 97 3.80 9.20 8.50
C GLY A 97 2.64 9.96 7.83
N SER A 98 2.33 11.17 8.31
CA SER A 98 1.31 12.04 7.71
C SER A 98 1.66 12.42 6.27
N LEU A 99 2.92 12.76 5.99
CA LEU A 99 3.37 13.07 4.62
C LEU A 99 3.22 11.87 3.69
N ALA A 100 3.62 10.68 4.15
CA ALA A 100 3.49 9.44 3.38
C ALA A 100 2.02 9.10 3.09
N LEU A 101 1.13 9.28 4.07
CA LEU A 101 -0.30 9.11 3.87
C LEU A 101 -0.87 10.14 2.89
N GLY A 102 -0.43 11.40 2.95
CA GLY A 102 -0.78 12.43 1.98
C GLY A 102 -0.41 12.02 0.55
N THR A 103 0.84 11.58 0.34
CA THR A 103 1.28 11.08 -0.96
C THR A 103 0.47 9.87 -1.44
N ALA A 104 0.10 8.96 -0.53
CA ALA A 104 -0.74 7.82 -0.87
C ALA A 104 -2.16 8.25 -1.32
N VAL A 105 -2.76 9.22 -0.61
CA VAL A 105 -4.05 9.80 -1.00
C VAL A 105 -3.96 10.46 -2.37
N ASP A 106 -2.96 11.32 -2.59
CA ASP A 106 -2.76 12.01 -3.87
C ASP A 106 -2.61 11.00 -5.03
N THR A 107 -1.87 9.91 -4.80
CA THR A 107 -1.68 8.85 -5.80
C THR A 107 -2.98 8.09 -6.09
N LEU A 108 -3.77 7.79 -5.05
CA LEU A 108 -5.06 7.13 -5.22
C LEU A 108 -6.06 8.03 -5.95
N ASP A 109 -6.10 9.31 -5.62
CA ASP A 109 -6.94 10.30 -6.31
C ASP A 109 -6.54 10.43 -7.80
N ASP A 110 -5.23 10.42 -8.10
CA ASP A 110 -4.73 10.41 -9.48
C ASP A 110 -5.18 9.15 -10.24
N ILE A 111 -5.11 7.97 -9.61
CA ILE A 111 -5.60 6.73 -10.22
C ILE A 111 -7.11 6.80 -10.48
N ILE A 112 -7.90 7.33 -9.55
CA ILE A 112 -9.36 7.46 -9.70
C ILE A 112 -9.71 8.41 -10.85
N VAL A 113 -9.02 9.55 -10.95
CA VAL A 113 -9.31 10.60 -11.93
C VAL A 113 -8.77 10.24 -13.32
N ASN A 114 -7.52 9.80 -13.40
CA ASN A 114 -6.79 9.67 -14.67
C ASN A 114 -6.63 8.22 -15.14
N ALA A 115 -6.75 7.24 -14.25
CA ALA A 115 -6.63 5.81 -14.58
C ALA A 115 -7.93 5.05 -14.31
N SER A 116 -9.08 5.68 -14.60
CA SER A 116 -10.36 5.01 -14.48
C SER A 116 -10.38 3.72 -15.29
N LEU A 117 -11.04 2.68 -14.77
CA LEU A 117 -11.12 1.37 -15.41
C LEU A 117 -11.62 1.50 -16.86
N GLU A 118 -12.55 2.40 -17.11
CA GLU A 118 -13.11 2.68 -18.42
C GLU A 118 -12.07 3.27 -19.38
N THR A 119 -11.30 4.27 -18.95
CA THR A 119 -10.27 4.89 -19.79
C THR A 119 -9.12 3.91 -20.05
N ALA A 120 -8.64 3.23 -19.01
CA ALA A 120 -7.60 2.22 -19.16
C ALA A 120 -8.03 1.05 -20.08
N THR A 121 -9.29 0.62 -19.98
CA THR A 121 -9.85 -0.43 -20.86
C THR A 121 -9.98 0.08 -22.30
N ALA A 122 -10.48 1.30 -22.50
CA ALA A 122 -10.60 1.90 -23.83
C ALA A 122 -9.23 2.05 -24.49
N ASP A 123 -8.22 2.56 -23.77
CA ASP A 123 -6.85 2.71 -24.28
C ASP A 123 -6.21 1.34 -24.61
N ALA A 124 -6.40 0.36 -23.73
CA ALA A 124 -5.89 -0.99 -23.94
C ALA A 124 -6.53 -1.65 -25.17
N LEU A 125 -7.85 -1.48 -25.37
CA LEU A 125 -8.54 -2.02 -26.53
C LEU A 125 -8.21 -1.25 -27.82
N ALA A 126 -8.06 0.07 -27.76
CA ALA A 126 -7.63 0.90 -28.89
C ALA A 126 -6.23 0.49 -29.38
N ALA A 127 -5.31 0.18 -28.45
CA ALA A 127 -3.97 -0.30 -28.79
C ALA A 127 -3.95 -1.64 -29.54
N ILE A 128 -4.99 -2.49 -29.37
CA ILE A 128 -5.11 -3.79 -30.03
C ILE A 128 -6.26 -3.86 -31.05
N GLY A 129 -6.91 -2.73 -31.37
CA GLY A 129 -8.13 -2.70 -32.16
C GLY A 129 -7.97 -3.25 -33.57
N GLY A 130 -6.82 -2.98 -34.20
CA GLY A 130 -6.48 -3.56 -35.51
C GLY A 130 -6.39 -5.08 -35.48
N GLN A 131 -5.78 -5.65 -34.43
CA GLN A 131 -5.64 -7.08 -34.22
C GLN A 131 -6.99 -7.71 -33.87
N ILE A 132 -7.84 -7.04 -33.09
CA ILE A 132 -9.21 -7.49 -32.81
C ILE A 132 -9.97 -7.69 -34.13
N ASN A 133 -9.95 -6.70 -35.02
CA ASN A 133 -10.60 -6.80 -36.33
C ASN A 133 -9.99 -7.89 -37.22
N GLU A 134 -8.66 -8.02 -37.24
CA GLU A 134 -7.99 -9.07 -38.00
C GLU A 134 -8.43 -10.46 -37.53
N VAL A 135 -8.47 -10.70 -36.21
CA VAL A 135 -8.90 -11.99 -35.67
C VAL A 135 -10.39 -12.20 -35.90
N PHE A 136 -11.23 -11.21 -35.60
CA PHE A 136 -12.68 -11.31 -35.72
C PHE A 136 -13.13 -11.67 -37.15
N THR A 137 -12.52 -11.04 -38.16
CA THR A 137 -12.81 -11.32 -39.58
C THR A 137 -12.31 -12.66 -40.08
N ARG A 138 -11.39 -13.31 -39.35
CA ARG A 138 -10.86 -14.65 -39.65
C ARG A 138 -11.65 -15.76 -38.97
N ILE A 139 -12.19 -15.52 -37.77
CA ILE A 139 -12.86 -16.57 -36.98
C ILE A 139 -14.39 -16.59 -37.16
N HIS A 140 -14.98 -15.55 -37.76
CA HIS A 140 -16.43 -15.46 -37.98
C HIS A 140 -16.80 -15.07 -39.41
N ALA A 141 -17.73 -15.82 -40.00
CA ALA A 141 -18.40 -15.50 -41.26
C ALA A 141 -19.92 -15.65 -41.08
N PRO A 142 -20.75 -14.74 -41.62
CA PRO A 142 -20.41 -13.58 -42.45
C PRO A 142 -19.79 -12.39 -41.68
N ARG A 143 -19.09 -11.51 -42.41
CA ARG A 143 -18.43 -10.31 -41.88
C ARG A 143 -19.43 -9.15 -41.78
N GLU A 144 -20.40 -9.29 -40.89
CA GLU A 144 -21.47 -8.30 -40.74
C GLU A 144 -21.02 -7.09 -39.93
N TYR A 145 -20.10 -7.28 -38.97
CA TYR A 145 -19.70 -6.26 -38.02
C TYR A 145 -18.18 -6.04 -38.01
N GLU A 146 -17.79 -4.82 -37.68
CA GLU A 146 -16.40 -4.43 -37.40
C GLU A 146 -16.30 -3.73 -36.04
N TYR A 147 -15.17 -3.93 -35.38
CA TYR A 147 -14.84 -3.27 -34.13
C TYR A 147 -14.33 -1.86 -34.39
N VAL A 148 -14.96 -0.88 -33.74
CA VAL A 148 -14.60 0.55 -33.84
C VAL A 148 -13.89 1.03 -32.58
N GLY A 149 -14.23 0.44 -31.42
CA GLY A 149 -13.55 0.70 -30.16
C GLY A 149 -13.71 2.10 -29.61
N SER A 150 -14.76 2.83 -30.01
CA SER A 150 -15.09 4.11 -29.40
C SER A 150 -15.95 3.90 -28.15
N ARG A 151 -15.95 4.90 -27.24
CA ARG A 151 -16.73 4.86 -26.00
C ARG A 151 -18.24 4.69 -26.22
N GLU A 152 -18.73 5.18 -27.35
CA GLU A 152 -20.16 5.18 -27.69
C GLU A 152 -20.55 4.06 -28.65
N VAL A 153 -19.58 3.55 -29.44
CA VAL A 153 -19.82 2.55 -30.48
C VAL A 153 -18.71 1.50 -30.43
N LEU A 154 -19.06 0.33 -29.87
CA LEU A 154 -18.15 -0.82 -29.84
C LEU A 154 -18.09 -1.51 -31.20
N LEU A 155 -19.25 -1.72 -31.83
CA LEU A 155 -19.38 -2.42 -33.11
C LEU A 155 -20.19 -1.57 -34.10
N ARG A 156 -19.86 -1.67 -35.39
CA ARG A 156 -20.71 -1.13 -36.46
C ARG A 156 -20.86 -2.14 -37.59
N THR A 157 -21.89 -2.01 -38.42
CA THR A 157 -22.02 -2.84 -39.63
C THR A 157 -20.91 -2.54 -40.61
N ALA A 158 -20.28 -3.58 -41.17
CA ALA A 158 -19.17 -3.43 -42.11
C ALA A 158 -19.58 -2.74 -43.42
N ASN A 159 -20.86 -2.84 -43.81
CA ASN A 159 -21.38 -2.26 -45.06
C ASN A 159 -22.01 -0.88 -44.85
N SER A 160 -22.95 -0.75 -43.91
CA SER A 160 -23.70 0.51 -43.68
C SER A 160 -23.03 1.44 -42.65
N HIS A 161 -22.00 0.97 -41.92
CA HIS A 161 -21.35 1.72 -40.84
C HIS A 161 -22.31 2.17 -39.72
N GLU A 162 -23.44 1.47 -39.59
CA GLU A 162 -24.45 1.74 -38.56
C GLU A 162 -23.96 1.21 -37.21
N PRO A 163 -24.04 2.01 -36.14
CA PRO A 163 -23.59 1.61 -34.82
C PRO A 163 -24.52 0.54 -34.23
N HIS A 164 -23.92 -0.44 -33.57
CA HIS A 164 -24.64 -1.49 -32.84
C HIS A 164 -24.07 -1.71 -31.45
N THR A 165 -24.97 -1.95 -30.52
CA THR A 165 -24.65 -2.43 -29.18
C THR A 165 -24.42 -3.94 -29.21
N LEU A 166 -23.75 -4.49 -28.19
CA LEU A 166 -23.56 -5.94 -28.08
C LEU A 166 -24.89 -6.69 -27.93
N GLU A 167 -25.94 -6.07 -27.42
CA GLU A 167 -27.25 -6.69 -27.21
C GLU A 167 -27.99 -6.96 -28.53
N GLU A 168 -27.69 -6.17 -29.56
CA GLU A 168 -28.26 -6.29 -30.91
C GLU A 168 -27.54 -7.35 -31.76
N VAL A 169 -26.44 -7.91 -31.24
CA VAL A 169 -25.60 -8.90 -31.92
C VAL A 169 -25.92 -10.31 -31.44
N SER A 170 -25.91 -11.28 -32.36
CA SER A 170 -26.22 -12.68 -32.03
C SER A 170 -25.26 -13.25 -30.96
N THR A 171 -25.72 -14.27 -30.22
CA THR A 171 -24.90 -14.96 -29.21
C THR A 171 -23.59 -15.51 -29.78
N GLY A 172 -23.62 -16.11 -30.98
CA GLY A 172 -22.42 -16.64 -31.64
C GLY A 172 -21.43 -15.55 -32.05
N GLN A 173 -21.92 -14.43 -32.57
CA GLN A 173 -21.07 -13.27 -32.93
C GLN A 173 -20.46 -12.60 -31.69
N ARG A 174 -21.20 -12.48 -30.59
CA ARG A 174 -20.67 -12.00 -29.31
C ARG A 174 -19.56 -12.91 -28.77
N ALA A 175 -19.75 -14.22 -28.83
CA ALA A 175 -18.74 -15.19 -28.41
C ALA A 175 -17.47 -15.08 -29.27
N ALA A 176 -17.63 -14.98 -30.60
CA ALA A 176 -16.51 -14.76 -31.52
C ALA A 176 -15.79 -13.42 -31.24
N PHE A 177 -16.52 -12.35 -30.94
CA PHE A 177 -15.93 -11.06 -30.59
C PHE A 177 -15.16 -11.10 -29.27
N ALA A 178 -15.71 -11.74 -28.22
CA ALA A 178 -14.99 -11.92 -26.96
C ALA A 178 -13.68 -12.70 -27.19
N LEU A 179 -13.76 -13.77 -27.98
CA LEU A 179 -12.61 -14.60 -28.33
C LEU A 179 -11.55 -13.83 -29.13
N SER A 180 -11.95 -12.92 -30.03
CA SER A 180 -11.01 -12.10 -30.80
C SER A 180 -10.24 -11.12 -29.91
N ILE A 181 -10.88 -10.54 -28.89
CA ILE A 181 -10.20 -9.71 -27.87
C ILE A 181 -9.15 -10.53 -27.12
N PHE A 182 -9.50 -11.73 -26.64
CA PHE A 182 -8.57 -12.59 -25.89
C PHE A 182 -7.37 -13.01 -26.74
N LEU A 183 -7.60 -13.40 -28.00
CA LEU A 183 -6.54 -13.80 -28.92
C LEU A 183 -5.65 -12.62 -29.33
N ALA A 184 -6.24 -11.45 -29.60
CA ALA A 184 -5.48 -10.23 -29.90
C ALA A 184 -4.58 -9.85 -28.72
N ARG A 185 -5.10 -9.91 -27.49
CA ARG A 185 -4.32 -9.67 -26.27
C ARG A 185 -3.23 -10.71 -26.05
N ASN A 186 -3.50 -12.00 -26.30
CA ASN A 186 -2.48 -13.04 -26.20
C ASN A 186 -1.33 -12.79 -27.19
N ARG A 187 -1.65 -12.34 -28.42
CA ARG A 187 -0.66 -12.04 -29.46
C ARG A 187 0.24 -10.86 -29.10
N THR A 188 -0.28 -9.82 -28.47
CA THR A 188 0.48 -8.62 -28.08
C THR A 188 1.20 -8.76 -26.74
N ALA A 189 0.86 -9.77 -25.93
CA ALA A 189 1.53 -10.05 -24.66
C ALA A 189 2.94 -10.65 -24.89
N ALA A 190 3.94 -9.77 -25.05
CA ALA A 190 5.33 -10.15 -25.28
C ALA A 190 6.04 -10.73 -24.05
N THR A 191 5.61 -10.36 -22.84
CA THR A 191 6.19 -10.82 -21.57
C THR A 191 5.49 -12.05 -20.98
N ALA A 192 4.34 -12.44 -21.55
CA ALA A 192 3.61 -13.61 -21.09
C ALA A 192 4.26 -14.91 -21.61
N PRO A 193 4.13 -16.03 -20.87
CA PRO A 193 4.53 -17.34 -21.39
C PRO A 193 3.89 -17.59 -22.76
N PRO A 194 4.61 -18.20 -23.73
CA PRO A 194 4.10 -18.47 -25.07
C PRO A 194 3.18 -19.70 -25.07
N VAL A 195 2.19 -19.68 -24.18
CA VAL A 195 1.22 -20.76 -23.97
C VAL A 195 -0.18 -20.17 -24.04
N LEU A 196 -1.08 -20.89 -24.70
CA LEU A 196 -2.49 -20.58 -24.79
C LEU A 196 -3.29 -21.78 -24.26
N LEU A 197 -4.01 -21.58 -23.16
CA LEU A 197 -4.90 -22.57 -22.58
C LEU A 197 -6.33 -22.16 -22.88
N ILE A 198 -7.11 -23.05 -23.49
CA ILE A 198 -8.49 -22.77 -23.86
C ILE A 198 -9.40 -23.91 -23.42
N ASP A 199 -10.41 -23.56 -22.62
CA ASP A 199 -11.40 -24.49 -22.07
C ASP A 199 -12.75 -24.24 -22.73
N ASP A 200 -13.24 -25.22 -23.50
CA ASP A 200 -14.51 -25.19 -24.24
C ASP A 200 -14.83 -23.85 -24.96
N PRO A 201 -13.91 -23.30 -25.80
CA PRO A 201 -14.11 -21.98 -26.40
C PRO A 201 -15.22 -21.91 -27.46
N ILE A 202 -15.75 -23.05 -27.89
CA ILE A 202 -16.73 -23.17 -28.98
C ILE A 202 -18.15 -23.42 -28.42
N ALA A 203 -18.34 -23.29 -27.10
CA ALA A 203 -19.69 -23.27 -26.56
C ALA A 203 -20.46 -22.11 -27.21
N HIS A 204 -21.48 -22.43 -28.02
CA HIS A 204 -22.36 -21.49 -28.74
C HIS A 204 -21.82 -20.86 -30.04
N ILE A 205 -20.79 -21.43 -30.67
CA ILE A 205 -20.34 -21.03 -32.03
C ILE A 205 -20.80 -22.07 -33.05
N ASP A 206 -21.35 -21.64 -34.20
CA ASP A 206 -21.79 -22.54 -35.28
C ASP A 206 -20.63 -23.33 -35.91
N ASP A 207 -20.93 -24.53 -36.44
CA ASP A 207 -19.94 -25.47 -37.00
C ASP A 207 -19.03 -24.83 -38.07
N LEU A 208 -19.55 -23.90 -38.88
CA LEU A 208 -18.76 -23.17 -39.88
C LEU A 208 -17.69 -22.27 -39.25
N ASN A 209 -18.07 -21.54 -38.19
CA ASN A 209 -17.17 -20.63 -37.48
C ASN A 209 -16.17 -21.39 -36.60
N ALA A 210 -16.54 -22.57 -36.10
CA ALA A 210 -15.63 -23.47 -35.42
C ALA A 210 -14.44 -23.86 -36.33
N LEU A 211 -14.68 -24.16 -37.60
CA LEU A 211 -13.61 -24.49 -38.56
C LEU A 211 -12.67 -23.29 -38.80
N SER A 212 -13.23 -22.11 -39.02
CA SER A 212 -12.48 -20.86 -39.19
C SER A 212 -11.60 -20.56 -37.98
N PHE A 213 -12.14 -20.77 -36.77
CA PHE A 213 -11.38 -20.66 -35.54
C PHE A 213 -10.25 -21.69 -35.43
N LEU A 214 -10.48 -22.95 -35.80
CA LEU A 214 -9.42 -23.97 -35.81
C LEU A 214 -8.31 -23.64 -36.80
N ASP A 215 -8.64 -23.12 -37.98
CA ASP A 215 -7.65 -22.69 -38.96
C ASP A 215 -6.84 -21.48 -38.44
N TYR A 216 -7.47 -20.57 -37.70
CA TYR A 216 -6.75 -19.50 -36.99
C TYR A 216 -5.81 -20.03 -35.91
N LEU A 217 -6.26 -20.97 -35.06
CA LEU A 217 -5.40 -21.59 -34.05
C LEU A 217 -4.23 -22.35 -34.69
N ARG A 218 -4.45 -22.97 -35.85
CA ARG A 218 -3.38 -23.61 -36.62
C ARG A 218 -2.34 -22.59 -37.07
N ASP A 219 -2.77 -21.48 -37.66
CA ASP A 219 -1.89 -20.37 -38.07
C ASP A 219 -1.06 -19.87 -36.87
N LEU A 220 -1.71 -19.69 -35.72
CA LEU A 220 -1.05 -19.29 -34.48
C LEU A 220 -0.01 -20.32 -34.02
N ALA A 221 -0.36 -21.61 -33.97
CA ALA A 221 0.55 -22.68 -33.54
C ALA A 221 1.80 -22.78 -34.43
N VAL A 222 1.64 -22.61 -35.76
CA VAL A 222 2.75 -22.71 -36.71
C VAL A 222 3.62 -21.44 -36.70
N ASN A 223 3.01 -20.27 -36.71
CA ASN A 223 3.71 -19.02 -37.02
C ASN A 223 4.10 -18.18 -35.80
N SER A 224 3.57 -18.47 -34.61
CA SER A 224 3.85 -17.67 -33.40
C SER A 224 4.72 -18.37 -32.36
N GLY A 225 5.10 -19.64 -32.58
CA GLY A 225 5.88 -20.42 -31.61
C GLY A 225 5.16 -20.66 -30.28
N ARG A 226 3.84 -20.53 -30.24
CA ARG A 226 3.01 -20.69 -29.03
C ARG A 226 2.50 -22.12 -28.90
N GLN A 227 2.59 -22.66 -27.69
CA GLN A 227 2.00 -23.96 -27.35
C GLN A 227 0.52 -23.78 -27.02
N ILE A 228 -0.36 -24.54 -27.69
CA ILE A 228 -1.81 -24.44 -27.50
C ILE A 228 -2.31 -25.70 -26.81
N PHE A 229 -3.02 -25.53 -25.69
CA PHE A 229 -3.79 -26.58 -25.03
C PHE A 229 -5.27 -26.27 -25.23
N PHE A 230 -5.98 -27.24 -25.78
CA PHE A 230 -7.40 -27.13 -26.08
C PHE A 230 -8.14 -28.25 -25.35
N ALA A 231 -9.02 -27.89 -24.42
CA ALA A 231 -9.90 -28.81 -23.73
C ALA A 231 -11.31 -28.68 -24.30
N THR A 232 -11.96 -29.81 -24.58
CA THR A 232 -13.38 -29.81 -24.91
C THR A 232 -14.11 -31.06 -24.47
N ALA A 233 -15.38 -30.90 -24.10
CA ALA A 233 -16.31 -32.01 -23.89
C ALA A 233 -16.95 -32.52 -25.21
N ASP A 234 -16.91 -31.76 -26.31
CA ASP A 234 -17.52 -32.16 -27.59
C ASP A 234 -16.57 -33.05 -28.40
N THR A 235 -16.89 -34.35 -28.47
CA THR A 235 -16.14 -35.35 -29.24
C THR A 235 -16.04 -35.04 -30.74
N ARG A 236 -17.01 -34.32 -31.31
CA ARG A 236 -16.97 -33.90 -32.72
C ARG A 236 -15.89 -32.84 -32.92
N ILE A 237 -15.84 -31.84 -32.05
CA ILE A 237 -14.82 -30.78 -32.06
C ILE A 237 -13.43 -31.37 -31.81
N ALA A 238 -13.29 -32.27 -30.83
CA ALA A 238 -12.02 -32.98 -30.57
C ALA A 238 -11.54 -33.77 -31.81
N SER A 239 -12.46 -34.43 -32.52
CA SER A 239 -12.15 -35.15 -33.76
C SER A 239 -11.74 -34.21 -34.89
N LEU A 240 -12.41 -33.07 -35.03
CA LEU A 240 -12.06 -32.03 -36.02
C LEU A 240 -10.68 -31.45 -35.74
N PHE A 241 -10.37 -31.14 -34.47
CA PHE A 241 -9.06 -30.67 -34.03
C PHE A 241 -7.99 -31.71 -34.37
N SER A 242 -8.20 -32.96 -34.00
CA SER A 242 -7.25 -34.05 -34.27
C SER A 242 -6.95 -34.22 -35.77
N LYS A 243 -7.97 -34.10 -36.63
CA LYS A 243 -7.78 -34.15 -38.09
C LYS A 243 -7.02 -32.93 -38.61
N LYS A 244 -7.42 -31.72 -38.20
CA LYS A 244 -6.82 -30.45 -38.66
C LYS A 244 -5.36 -30.30 -38.20
N PHE A 245 -4.99 -30.86 -37.06
CA PHE A 245 -3.64 -30.75 -36.47
C PHE A 245 -2.79 -32.01 -36.66
N SER A 246 -3.30 -33.04 -37.34
CA SER A 246 -2.58 -34.30 -37.61
C SER A 246 -1.21 -34.13 -38.28
N PHE A 247 -1.02 -33.07 -39.08
CA PHE A 247 0.25 -32.76 -39.73
C PHE A 247 1.39 -32.43 -38.76
N PHE A 248 1.08 -32.09 -37.50
CA PHE A 248 2.09 -31.87 -36.46
C PHE A 248 2.74 -33.18 -35.98
N GLY A 249 2.22 -34.34 -36.37
CA GLY A 249 2.80 -35.65 -36.02
C GLY A 249 3.02 -35.79 -34.52
N ASP A 250 4.28 -36.01 -34.11
CA ASP A 250 4.66 -36.20 -32.71
C ASP A 250 4.42 -34.96 -31.82
N ASN A 251 4.34 -33.76 -32.40
CA ASN A 251 4.08 -32.51 -31.68
C ASN A 251 2.60 -32.32 -31.31
N PHE A 252 1.70 -33.13 -31.87
CA PHE A 252 0.29 -33.15 -31.48
C PHE A 252 0.03 -34.29 -30.48
N LYS A 253 -0.57 -33.96 -29.34
CA LYS A 253 -0.93 -34.93 -28.29
C LYS A 253 -2.39 -34.78 -27.92
N THR A 254 -3.06 -35.92 -27.74
CA THR A 254 -4.43 -36.00 -27.25
C THR A 254 -4.42 -36.71 -25.90
N ILE A 255 -5.08 -36.12 -24.91
CA ILE A 255 -5.22 -36.68 -23.56
C ILE A 255 -6.70 -36.87 -23.29
N ASN A 256 -7.14 -38.12 -23.13
CA ASN A 256 -8.52 -38.43 -22.80
C ASN A 256 -8.68 -38.47 -21.28
N LEU A 257 -9.46 -37.53 -20.74
CA LEU A 257 -9.78 -37.50 -19.32
C LEU A 257 -11.01 -38.39 -19.06
N VAL A 258 -10.80 -39.51 -18.35
CA VAL A 258 -11.87 -40.43 -17.95
C VAL A 258 -12.08 -40.31 -16.45
N ARG A 259 -13.32 -40.10 -16.00
CA ARG A 259 -13.63 -40.23 -14.56
C ARG A 259 -13.51 -41.69 -14.19
N MET A 260 -12.62 -42.01 -13.25
CA MET A 260 -12.64 -43.33 -12.64
C MET A 260 -13.95 -43.48 -11.85
N PRO A 261 -14.67 -44.61 -11.99
CA PRO A 261 -15.85 -44.85 -11.17
C PRO A 261 -15.44 -44.84 -9.69
N GLU A 262 -16.26 -44.22 -8.83
CA GLU A 262 -16.09 -44.41 -7.39
C GLU A 262 -16.15 -45.91 -7.08
N PRO A 263 -15.29 -46.43 -6.18
CA PRO A 263 -15.42 -47.80 -5.73
C PRO A 263 -16.80 -47.94 -5.11
N SER A 264 -17.70 -48.60 -5.85
CA SER A 264 -19.03 -48.98 -5.39
C SER A 264 -18.89 -49.59 -4.00
N ALA A 265 -19.58 -49.00 -3.02
CA ALA A 265 -19.77 -49.58 -1.71
C ALA A 265 -20.09 -51.07 -1.92
N ILE A 266 -19.19 -51.93 -1.43
CA ILE A 266 -19.39 -53.37 -1.36
C ILE A 266 -20.73 -53.54 -0.63
N ALA A 267 -21.75 -53.96 -1.37
CA ALA A 267 -23.02 -54.33 -0.80
C ALA A 267 -22.74 -55.45 0.21
N ALA A 268 -22.83 -55.10 1.49
CA ALA A 268 -23.08 -56.08 2.54
C ALA A 268 -24.54 -56.49 2.38
N ASP A 269 -24.76 -57.67 1.83
CA ASP A 269 -25.75 -58.66 2.27
C ASP A 269 -25.44 -60.02 1.64
#